data_AF-S4RUR7-F1
#
_entry.id   AF-S4RUR7-F1
#
_cell.length_a   1.000
_cell.length_b   1.000
_cell.length_c   1.000
_cell.angle_alpha   90.00
_cell.angle_beta   90.00
_cell.angle_gamma   90.00
#
_symmetry.space_group_name_H-M   'P 1'
#
loop_
_entity.id
_entity.type
_entity.pdbx_description
1 polymer ?
#
loop_
_entity_poly.entity_id
_entity_poly.type
_entity_poly.pdbx_seq_one_letter_code
_entity_poly.pdbx_strand_id
1 'polypeptide(L)'
;KPDGWDKWYESGSEDGDDEGCLSFSRDALCTRAHHDHNFYAVCRSLLSPRSLWRGRRGGLLHSAPRAVASTGRLVRLVERCADPRGRPGLGAGERPGERRVQAARELRAYLAELLAGNNEG
;
A
#
# COMPACT_ATOMS: atom_id res chain seq x y z
N LYS A 1 12.56 -25.61 8.56
CA LYS A 1 12.24 -24.19 8.23
C LYS A 1 13.15 -23.77 7.08
N PRO A 2 12.61 -23.29 5.95
CA PRO A 2 13.42 -22.88 4.79
C PRO A 2 14.41 -21.77 5.14
N ASP A 3 15.51 -21.69 4.38
CA ASP A 3 16.44 -20.57 4.51
C ASP A 3 15.72 -19.23 4.24
N GLY A 4 16.02 -18.22 5.05
CA GLY A 4 15.39 -16.91 4.95
C GLY A 4 13.92 -16.83 5.40
N TRP A 5 13.37 -17.83 6.08
CA TRP A 5 11.97 -17.83 6.55
C TRP A 5 11.60 -16.62 7.42
N ASP A 6 12.47 -16.16 8.31
CA ASP A 6 12.20 -14.98 9.16
C ASP A 6 12.49 -13.64 8.48
N LYS A 7 13.07 -13.66 7.27
CA LYS A 7 13.33 -12.45 6.51
C LYS A 7 12.02 -12.02 5.85
N TRP A 8 11.79 -10.72 5.86
CA TRP A 8 10.65 -10.13 5.18
C TRP A 8 10.79 -10.25 3.67
N TYR A 9 9.66 -10.53 3.02
CA TYR A 9 9.48 -10.31 1.60
C TYR A 9 8.75 -8.99 1.37
N GLU A 10 9.35 -8.10 0.58
CA GLU A 10 8.71 -6.89 0.08
C GLU A 10 8.26 -7.14 -1.35
N SER A 11 6.98 -6.92 -1.63
CA SER A 11 6.44 -7.03 -2.98
C SER A 11 6.92 -5.83 -3.82
N GLY A 12 7.51 -6.10 -4.98
CA GLY A 12 8.01 -5.11 -5.93
C GLY A 12 7.04 -4.86 -7.09
N SER A 13 7.33 -3.84 -7.90
CA SER A 13 6.61 -3.63 -9.18
C SER A 13 7.01 -4.64 -10.24
N GLU A 14 8.22 -5.21 -10.14
CA GLU A 14 8.73 -6.22 -11.07
C GLU A 14 7.97 -7.55 -11.00
N ASP A 15 7.19 -7.78 -9.94
CA ASP A 15 6.42 -9.01 -9.72
C ASP A 15 5.09 -9.04 -10.54
N GLY A 16 4.76 -7.98 -11.29
CA GLY A 16 3.61 -7.93 -12.18
C GLY A 16 3.23 -6.51 -12.63
N ASP A 17 3.66 -6.17 -13.85
CA ASP A 17 3.30 -4.94 -14.57
C ASP A 17 2.07 -5.13 -15.48
N ASP A 18 1.41 -6.28 -15.42
CA ASP A 18 0.21 -6.57 -16.21
C ASP A 18 -1.04 -5.90 -15.63
N GLU A 19 -1.94 -5.45 -16.52
CA GLU A 19 -3.20 -4.80 -16.16
C GLU A 19 -4.04 -5.67 -15.22
N GLY A 20 -4.35 -5.15 -14.02
CA GLY A 20 -5.13 -5.88 -13.01
C GLY A 20 -4.36 -6.97 -12.26
N CYS A 21 -3.06 -7.11 -12.46
CA CYS A 21 -2.25 -8.04 -11.69
C CYS A 21 -2.06 -7.53 -10.26
N LEU A 22 -2.46 -8.33 -9.28
CA LEU A 22 -2.14 -8.07 -7.88
C LEU A 22 -0.71 -8.50 -7.53
N SER A 23 -0.02 -9.21 -8.43
CA SER A 23 1.42 -9.47 -8.42
C SER A 23 1.94 -10.08 -7.10
N PHE A 24 1.95 -11.43 -7.01
CA PHE A 24 2.61 -12.14 -5.91
C PHE A 24 3.58 -13.21 -6.39
N SER A 25 4.67 -13.37 -5.63
CA SER A 25 5.50 -14.57 -5.69
C SER A 25 4.91 -15.67 -4.81
N ARG A 26 4.38 -16.73 -5.43
CA ARG A 26 3.90 -17.93 -4.72
C ARG A 26 4.99 -18.49 -3.82
N ASP A 27 6.21 -18.57 -4.32
CA ASP A 27 7.33 -19.15 -3.58
C ASP A 27 7.68 -18.27 -2.38
N ALA A 28 7.63 -16.94 -2.50
CA ALA A 28 7.83 -16.05 -1.35
C ALA A 28 6.72 -16.20 -0.30
N LEU A 29 5.45 -16.34 -0.71
CA LEU A 29 4.34 -16.57 0.22
C LEU A 29 4.49 -17.89 0.97
N CYS A 30 5.06 -18.92 0.34
CA CYS A 30 5.22 -20.25 0.94
C CYS A 30 6.53 -20.42 1.72
N THR A 31 7.56 -19.60 1.46
CA THR A 31 8.90 -19.75 2.07
C THR A 31 9.25 -18.64 3.06
N ARG A 32 8.40 -17.62 3.24
CA ARG A 32 8.63 -16.48 4.13
C ARG A 32 7.49 -16.31 5.14
N ALA A 33 7.82 -16.19 6.41
CA ALA A 33 6.85 -15.92 7.49
C ALA A 33 6.24 -14.53 7.42
N HIS A 34 6.98 -13.58 6.85
CA HIS A 34 6.60 -12.17 6.80
C HIS A 34 6.63 -11.67 5.37
N HIS A 35 5.50 -11.14 4.92
CA HIS A 35 5.33 -10.57 3.59
C HIS A 35 4.30 -9.45 3.65
N ASP A 36 4.40 -8.50 2.72
CA ASP A 36 3.53 -7.32 2.68
C ASP A 36 2.53 -7.32 1.51
N HIS A 37 2.38 -8.47 0.84
CA HIS A 37 1.65 -8.60 -0.42
C HIS A 37 0.24 -8.01 -0.41
N ASN A 38 -0.58 -8.33 0.59
CA ASN A 38 -1.94 -7.79 0.68
C ASN A 38 -1.95 -6.27 0.82
N PHE A 39 -0.99 -5.71 1.55
CA PHE A 39 -0.85 -4.26 1.70
C PHE A 39 -0.36 -3.61 0.40
N TYR A 40 0.54 -4.27 -0.33
CA TYR A 40 0.98 -3.82 -1.65
C TYR A 40 -0.18 -3.76 -2.64
N ALA A 41 -0.90 -4.88 -2.78
CA ALA A 41 -2.05 -5.01 -3.68
C ALA A 41 -3.08 -3.90 -3.44
N VAL A 42 -3.44 -3.67 -2.18
CA VAL A 42 -4.38 -2.60 -1.82
C VAL A 42 -3.77 -1.23 -2.08
N CYS A 43 -2.58 -0.94 -1.54
CA CYS A 43 -2.06 0.42 -1.58
C CYS A 43 -1.53 0.84 -2.95
N ARG A 44 -0.73 0.00 -3.60
CA ARG A 44 -0.12 0.29 -4.91
C ARG A 44 -1.05 0.00 -6.08
N SER A 45 -1.73 -1.15 -6.06
CA SER A 45 -2.48 -1.62 -7.22
C SER A 45 -3.95 -1.19 -7.23
N LEU A 46 -4.55 -0.89 -6.07
CA LEU A 46 -5.94 -0.41 -6.00
C LEU A 46 -6.04 1.08 -5.67
N LEU A 47 -5.40 1.55 -4.60
CA LEU A 47 -5.65 2.90 -4.06
C LEU A 47 -4.76 3.99 -4.68
N SER A 48 -3.52 3.66 -5.04
CA SER A 48 -2.56 4.64 -5.56
C SER A 48 -3.03 5.27 -6.88
N PRO A 49 -2.70 6.55 -7.12
CA PRO A 49 -2.85 7.16 -8.45
C PRO A 49 -2.15 6.39 -9.56
N ARG A 50 -1.09 5.65 -9.20
CA ARG A 50 -0.31 4.80 -10.09
C ARG A 50 -0.96 3.42 -10.34
N SER A 51 -2.18 3.19 -9.85
CA SER A 51 -2.93 1.94 -10.07
C SER A 51 -3.13 1.68 -11.57
N LEU A 52 -2.90 0.43 -11.98
CA LEU A 52 -3.17 -0.09 -13.32
C LEU A 52 -4.50 -0.87 -13.36
N TRP A 53 -5.39 -0.64 -12.39
CA TRP A 53 -6.67 -1.33 -12.34
C TRP A 53 -7.61 -0.86 -13.46
N ARG A 54 -8.24 -1.83 -14.13
CA ARG A 54 -9.11 -1.63 -15.30
C ARG A 54 -10.11 -0.50 -15.09
N GLY A 55 -10.13 0.44 -16.04
CA GLY A 55 -11.13 1.52 -16.10
C GLY A 55 -11.04 2.58 -14.99
N ARG A 56 -10.03 2.54 -14.09
CA ARG A 56 -9.87 3.51 -13.00
C ARG A 56 -8.43 4.05 -12.93
N ARG A 57 -8.03 4.80 -13.95
CA ARG A 57 -6.81 5.63 -13.89
C ARG A 57 -6.90 6.55 -12.68
N GLY A 58 -5.90 6.53 -11.81
CA GLY A 58 -5.94 7.27 -10.54
C GLY A 58 -6.35 6.43 -9.31
N GLY A 59 -6.63 5.13 -9.48
CA GLY A 59 -7.00 4.23 -8.39
C GLY A 59 -8.44 4.40 -7.88
N LEU A 60 -8.83 3.65 -6.85
CA LEU A 60 -10.22 3.66 -6.36
C LEU A 60 -10.63 4.99 -5.69
N LEU A 61 -9.65 5.84 -5.34
CA LEU A 61 -9.81 7.11 -4.64
C LEU A 61 -9.69 8.34 -5.55
N HIS A 62 -9.73 8.17 -6.88
CA HIS A 62 -9.56 9.24 -7.87
C HIS A 62 -10.58 10.39 -7.78
N SER A 63 -11.72 10.19 -7.11
CA SER A 63 -12.80 11.19 -6.95
C SER A 63 -13.16 11.41 -5.47
N ALA A 64 -12.17 11.56 -4.60
CA ALA A 64 -12.42 11.84 -3.19
C ALA A 64 -13.19 13.18 -3.02
N PRO A 65 -14.13 13.29 -2.05
CA PRO A 65 -14.85 14.53 -1.79
C PRO A 65 -13.90 15.71 -1.57
N ARG A 66 -14.26 16.91 -2.07
CA ARG A 66 -13.38 18.10 -2.02
C ARG A 66 -12.87 18.43 -0.62
N ALA A 67 -13.71 18.23 0.41
CA ALA A 67 -13.34 18.44 1.81
C ALA A 67 -12.22 17.49 2.29
N VAL A 68 -12.16 16.27 1.74
CA VAL A 68 -11.11 15.28 2.04
C VAL A 68 -9.87 15.56 1.20
N ALA A 69 -10.05 15.86 -0.09
CA ALA A 69 -8.97 16.06 -1.04
C ALA A 69 -8.17 17.35 -0.79
N SER A 70 -8.81 18.42 -0.30
CA SER A 70 -8.19 19.75 -0.12
C SER A 70 -6.99 19.76 0.83
N THR A 71 -6.96 18.85 1.80
CA THR A 71 -5.87 18.76 2.79
C THR A 71 -4.61 18.11 2.24
N GLY A 72 -4.71 17.37 1.13
CA GLY A 72 -3.63 16.52 0.60
C GLY A 72 -3.22 15.36 1.52
N ARG A 73 -3.83 15.21 2.71
CA ARG A 73 -3.48 14.17 3.70
C ARG A 73 -3.77 12.77 3.15
N LEU A 74 -4.93 12.59 2.51
CA LEU A 74 -5.30 11.30 1.89
C LEU A 74 -4.26 10.85 0.87
N VAL A 75 -3.89 11.74 -0.06
CA VAL A 75 -2.92 11.45 -1.13
C VAL A 75 -1.57 11.04 -0.54
N ARG A 76 -1.05 11.79 0.43
CA ARG A 76 0.22 11.47 1.11
C ARG A 76 0.20 10.12 1.83
N LEU A 77 -0.92 9.77 2.48
CA LEU A 77 -1.06 8.49 3.17
C LEU A 77 -1.10 7.32 2.17
N VAL A 78 -1.82 7.49 1.06
CA VAL A 78 -1.87 6.50 -0.02
C VAL A 78 -0.49 6.31 -0.66
N GLU A 79 0.23 7.40 -0.93
CA GLU A 79 1.59 7.34 -1.50
C GLU A 79 2.58 6.63 -0.58
N ARG A 80 2.59 6.99 0.72
CA ARG A 80 3.42 6.31 1.73
C ARG A 80 3.08 4.83 1.85
N CYS A 81 1.81 4.45 1.73
CA CYS A 81 1.43 3.05 1.75
C CYS A 81 1.84 2.32 0.47
N ALA A 82 1.73 2.97 -0.69
CA ALA A 82 2.08 2.38 -1.97
C ALA A 82 3.60 2.23 -2.17
N ASP A 83 4.39 3.15 -1.61
CA ASP A 83 5.85 3.12 -1.65
C ASP A 83 6.44 3.65 -0.35
N PRO A 84 6.67 2.77 0.65
CA PRO A 84 7.22 3.16 1.94
C PRO A 84 8.70 3.53 1.88
N ARG A 85 9.34 3.41 0.70
CA ARG A 85 10.76 3.72 0.47
C ARG A 85 10.95 5.11 -0.14
N GLY A 86 9.89 5.91 -0.26
CA GLY A 86 9.78 7.13 -1.06
C GLY A 86 10.83 8.24 -0.89
N ARG A 87 11.93 8.03 -0.15
CA ARG A 87 13.19 8.78 -0.27
C ARG A 87 14.40 7.85 -0.08
N PRO A 88 15.42 7.91 -0.96
CA PRO A 88 16.72 7.32 -0.69
C PRO A 88 17.28 7.87 0.64
N GLY A 89 17.70 6.98 1.56
CA GLY A 89 18.42 7.38 2.77
C GLY A 89 17.65 7.34 4.11
N LEU A 90 16.38 6.95 4.14
CA LEU A 90 15.66 6.74 5.42
C LEU A 90 15.62 5.26 5.81
N GLY A 91 16.46 4.90 6.78
CA GLY A 91 16.31 3.72 7.62
C GLY A 91 16.91 2.43 7.07
N ALA A 92 18.25 2.33 7.08
CA ALA A 92 18.99 1.08 6.84
C ALA A 92 18.75 -0.02 7.89
N GLY A 93 17.92 0.23 8.92
CA GLY A 93 17.62 -0.71 10.01
C GLY A 93 16.20 -1.31 10.01
N GLU A 94 15.23 -0.72 9.30
CA GLU A 94 13.85 -1.22 9.29
C GLU A 94 13.53 -1.97 7.99
N ARG A 95 12.74 -3.04 8.12
CA ARG A 95 12.36 -3.92 7.01
C ARG A 95 11.28 -3.21 6.17
N PRO A 96 11.48 -2.94 4.86
CA PRO A 96 10.55 -2.14 4.05
C PRO A 96 9.09 -2.60 4.07
N GLY A 97 8.84 -3.92 4.08
CA GLY A 97 7.48 -4.46 4.20
C GLY A 97 6.79 -4.09 5.50
N GLU A 98 7.54 -3.99 6.61
CA GLU A 98 7.02 -3.56 7.92
C GLU A 98 6.54 -2.09 7.87
N ARG A 99 7.30 -1.23 7.18
CA ARG A 99 6.89 0.16 6.92
C ARG A 99 5.61 0.25 6.08
N ARG A 100 5.46 -0.64 5.10
CA ARG A 100 4.23 -0.72 4.29
C ARG A 100 3.01 -1.04 5.16
N VAL A 101 3.14 -2.06 6.03
CA VAL A 101 2.07 -2.44 6.98
C VAL A 101 1.71 -1.27 7.88
N GLN A 102 2.71 -0.57 8.42
CA GLN A 102 2.47 0.58 9.29
C GLN A 102 1.77 1.73 8.55
N ALA A 103 2.22 2.09 7.35
CA ALA A 103 1.57 3.10 6.52
C ALA A 103 0.12 2.72 6.16
N ALA A 104 -0.15 1.43 5.91
CA ALA A 104 -1.51 0.94 5.65
C ALA A 104 -2.42 1.09 6.88
N ARG A 105 -1.89 0.84 8.10
CA ARG A 105 -2.64 1.03 9.35
C ARG A 105 -3.01 2.49 9.56
N GLU A 106 -2.07 3.41 9.31
CA GLU A 106 -2.31 4.86 9.40
C GLU A 106 -3.36 5.31 8.38
N LEU A 107 -3.27 4.83 7.13
CA LEU A 107 -4.28 5.12 6.11
C LEU A 107 -5.66 4.59 6.54
N ARG A 108 -5.75 3.37 7.05
CA ARG A 108 -7.00 2.79 7.54
C ARG A 108 -7.61 3.59 8.68
N ALA A 109 -6.79 4.02 9.65
CA ALA A 109 -7.25 4.83 10.78
C ALA A 109 -7.84 6.15 10.31
N TYR A 110 -7.16 6.85 9.40
CA TYR A 110 -7.66 8.09 8.81
C TYR A 110 -8.97 7.90 8.04
N LEU A 111 -9.10 6.83 7.26
CA LEU A 111 -10.36 6.51 6.57
C LEU A 111 -11.50 6.22 7.56
N ALA A 112 -11.20 5.56 8.68
CA ALA A 112 -12.20 5.32 9.74
C ALA A 112 -12.63 6.62 10.44
N GLU A 113 -11.71 7.54 10.71
CA GLU A 113 -12.02 8.88 11.25
C GLU A 113 -13.00 9.63 10.33
N LEU A 114 -12.76 9.60 9.02
CA LEU A 114 -13.65 10.22 8.03
C LEU A 114 -15.04 9.58 8.00
N LEU A 115 -15.12 8.25 8.12
CA LEU A 115 -16.40 7.55 8.14
C LEU A 115 -17.19 7.82 9.42
N ALA A 116 -16.51 7.92 10.57
CA ALA A 116 -17.15 8.26 11.84
C ALA A 116 -17.69 9.70 11.83
N GLY A 117 -16.89 10.67 11.38
CA GLY A 117 -17.31 12.07 11.31
C GLY A 117 -18.45 12.34 10.31
N ASN A 118 -18.62 11.48 9.29
CA ASN A 118 -19.73 11.57 8.34
C ASN A 118 -21.05 10.99 8.89
N ASN A 119 -21.04 10.26 10.00
CA ASN A 119 -22.25 9.72 10.64
C ASN A 119 -22.82 10.64 11.72
N GLU A 120 -22.17 11.77 12.01
CA GLU A 120 -22.57 12.74 13.04
C GLU A 120 -23.14 14.06 12.46
N GLY A 121 -23.32 14.15 11.14
CA GLY A 121 -23.89 15.31 10.42
C GLY A 121 -25.04 14.92 9.52
#